data_AF-A0A6N6L8R4-F1
#
_entry.id   AF-A0A6N6L8R4-F1
#
_cell.length_a   1.000
_cell.length_b   1.000
_cell.length_c   1.000
_cell.angle_alpha   90.00
_cell.angle_beta   90.00
_cell.angle_gamma   90.00
#
_symmetry.space_group_name_H-M   'P 1'
#
loop_
_entity.id
_entity.type
_entity.pdbx_description
1 polymer ?
#
loop_
_entity_poly.entity_id
_entity_poly.type
_entity_poly.pdbx_seq_one_letter_code
_entity_poly.pdbx_strand_id
1 'polypeptide(L)'
;MIRERIVKGKHGDHAMPPWGTVLDRPAIDALVAYVEILRQPAAAGAADPLSPFDLADPARIEKGRKRFAKTCAGYCHGHEGVGGRAPDFKGRTDLGPQQTFDTIYHGRTGADVMPPWGAAFSEESIWELVAYLQFLGRQPAD
;
A
#
# COMPACT_ATOMS: atom_id res chain seq x y z
N MET A 1 18.16 7.52 -27.45
CA MET A 1 18.23 6.08 -27.06
C MET A 1 19.07 5.95 -25.78
N ILE A 2 18.76 5.04 -24.85
CA ILE A 2 19.40 4.94 -23.50
C ILE A 2 20.93 4.96 -23.55
N ARG A 3 21.52 4.24 -24.51
CA ARG A 3 22.96 4.24 -24.77
C ARG A 3 23.55 5.64 -24.96
N GLU A 4 22.89 6.50 -25.71
CA GLU A 4 23.36 7.87 -25.96
C GLU A 4 23.32 8.72 -24.69
N ARG A 5 22.27 8.55 -23.87
CA ARG A 5 22.16 9.21 -22.57
C ARG A 5 23.26 8.76 -21.61
N ILE A 6 23.61 7.47 -21.63
CA ILE A 6 24.71 6.92 -20.83
C ILE A 6 26.05 7.49 -21.26
N VAL A 7 26.30 7.51 -22.56
CA VAL A 7 27.58 7.97 -23.12
C VAL A 7 27.77 9.48 -22.92
N LYS A 8 26.75 10.28 -23.23
CA LYS A 8 26.86 11.75 -23.27
C LYS A 8 26.40 12.45 -21.97
N GLY A 9 25.71 11.73 -21.08
CA GLY A 9 25.14 12.29 -19.87
C GLY A 9 23.92 13.19 -20.09
N LYS A 10 23.50 13.87 -19.02
CA LYS A 10 22.43 14.88 -18.99
C LYS A 10 22.86 16.05 -18.11
N HIS A 11 22.67 17.27 -18.58
CA HIS A 11 22.77 18.48 -17.78
C HIS A 11 21.38 18.94 -17.28
N GLY A 12 21.35 19.72 -16.20
CA GLY A 12 20.11 20.20 -15.56
C GLY A 12 19.62 19.26 -14.45
N ASP A 13 18.33 19.37 -14.09
CA ASP A 13 17.75 18.57 -13.01
C ASP A 13 17.80 17.07 -13.32
N HIS A 14 18.22 16.29 -12.32
CA HIS A 14 18.67 14.90 -12.47
C HIS A 14 19.88 14.79 -13.42
N ALA A 15 20.92 15.55 -13.10
CA ALA A 15 22.19 15.53 -13.83
C ALA A 15 22.79 14.12 -13.83
N MET A 16 23.31 13.72 -14.97
CA MET A 16 23.96 12.44 -15.18
C MET A 16 25.31 12.69 -15.87
N PRO A 17 26.44 12.31 -15.25
CA PRO A 17 27.75 12.47 -15.88
C PRO A 17 27.86 11.70 -17.21
N PRO A 18 28.74 12.14 -18.13
CA PRO A 18 28.99 11.45 -19.38
C PRO A 18 29.85 10.20 -19.14
N TRP A 19 29.23 9.05 -18.86
CA TRP A 19 29.97 7.83 -18.55
C TRP A 19 30.82 7.30 -19.71
N GLY A 20 30.59 7.77 -20.94
CA GLY A 20 31.45 7.47 -22.08
C GLY A 20 32.88 8.02 -21.99
N THR A 21 33.17 8.93 -21.04
CA THR A 21 34.55 9.40 -20.77
C THR A 21 35.28 8.53 -19.74
N VAL A 22 34.58 7.61 -19.08
CA VAL A 22 35.11 6.81 -17.94
C VAL A 22 35.05 5.32 -18.25
N LEU A 23 33.99 4.86 -18.92
CA LEU A 23 33.75 3.45 -19.23
C LEU A 23 34.13 3.13 -20.68
N ASP A 24 34.66 1.93 -20.89
CA ASP A 24 34.94 1.40 -22.21
C ASP A 24 33.66 0.87 -22.90
N ARG A 25 33.79 0.51 -24.18
CA ARG A 25 32.65 0.08 -25.00
C ARG A 25 31.94 -1.16 -24.42
N PRO A 26 32.65 -2.23 -24.02
CA PRO A 26 32.01 -3.38 -23.39
C PRO A 26 31.26 -3.03 -22.09
N ALA A 27 31.84 -2.19 -21.22
CA ALA A 27 31.18 -1.77 -19.98
C ALA A 27 29.92 -0.92 -20.25
N ILE A 28 29.97 -0.03 -21.25
CA ILE A 28 28.81 0.74 -21.69
C ILE A 28 27.71 -0.18 -22.20
N ASP A 29 28.05 -1.19 -23.01
CA ASP A 29 27.07 -2.12 -23.57
C ASP A 29 26.44 -3.01 -22.49
N ALA A 30 27.21 -3.45 -21.48
CA ALA A 30 26.69 -4.16 -20.31
C ALA A 30 25.74 -3.29 -19.47
N LEU A 31 26.08 -2.01 -19.25
CA LEU A 31 25.22 -1.07 -18.52
C LEU A 31 23.91 -0.81 -19.26
N VAL A 32 23.97 -0.65 -20.58
CA VAL A 32 22.77 -0.53 -21.43
C VAL A 32 21.88 -1.76 -21.27
N ALA A 33 22.44 -2.97 -21.38
CA ALA A 33 21.68 -4.20 -21.22
C ALA A 33 21.02 -4.28 -19.84
N TYR A 34 21.75 -3.94 -18.77
CA TYR A 34 21.22 -3.93 -17.41
C TYR A 34 20.09 -2.90 -17.23
N VAL A 35 20.24 -1.68 -17.76
CA VAL A 35 19.19 -0.66 -17.70
C VAL A 35 17.96 -1.06 -18.52
N GLU A 36 18.12 -1.74 -19.65
CA GLU A 36 16.99 -2.24 -20.42
C GLU A 36 16.26 -3.38 -19.68
N ILE A 37 16.98 -4.23 -18.92
CA ILE A 37 16.35 -5.21 -18.00
C ILE A 37 15.54 -4.48 -16.93
N LEU A 38 16.10 -3.46 -16.29
CA LEU A 38 15.38 -2.66 -15.28
C LEU A 38 14.23 -1.83 -15.86
N ARG A 39 14.31 -1.48 -17.15
CA ARG A 39 13.28 -0.73 -17.87
C ARG A 39 12.13 -1.62 -18.33
N GLN A 40 12.28 -2.95 -18.31
CA GLN A 40 11.14 -3.83 -18.46
C GLN A 40 10.12 -3.41 -17.40
N PRO A 41 8.91 -3.00 -17.78
CA PRO A 41 7.89 -2.76 -16.79
C PRO A 41 7.70 -4.09 -16.07
N ALA A 42 7.98 -4.13 -14.76
CA ALA A 42 7.18 -4.96 -13.88
C ALA A 42 5.74 -4.65 -14.28
N ALA A 43 5.03 -5.66 -14.80
CA ALA A 43 3.77 -5.51 -15.51
C ALA A 43 2.97 -4.33 -14.94
N ALA A 44 2.88 -3.23 -15.70
CA ALA A 44 2.13 -2.05 -15.29
C ALA A 44 0.67 -2.47 -15.15
N GLY A 45 0.26 -2.81 -13.92
CA GLY A 45 -1.05 -3.37 -13.61
C GLY A 45 -1.07 -4.40 -12.47
N ALA A 46 0.07 -4.98 -12.07
CA ALA A 46 0.15 -5.80 -10.86
C ALA A 46 1.16 -5.17 -9.91
N ALA A 47 0.69 -4.26 -9.06
CA ALA A 47 1.19 -4.29 -7.70
C ALA A 47 1.05 -5.75 -7.26
N ASP A 48 2.10 -6.35 -6.68
CA ASP A 48 1.88 -7.54 -5.85
C ASP A 48 0.62 -7.26 -5.03
N PRO A 49 -0.40 -8.15 -5.06
CA PRO A 49 -1.67 -7.78 -4.47
C PRO A 49 -1.38 -7.55 -2.99
N LEU A 50 -1.53 -6.29 -2.56
CA LEU A 50 -1.23 -5.84 -1.19
C LEU A 50 -1.89 -6.82 -0.20
N SER A 51 -3.09 -7.29 -0.55
CA SER A 51 -3.84 -8.35 0.10
C SER A 51 -3.74 -9.70 -0.63
N PRO A 52 -3.86 -10.84 0.10
CA PRO A 52 -3.89 -12.18 -0.51
C PRO A 52 -5.20 -12.50 -1.28
N PHE A 53 -6.11 -11.53 -1.41
CA PHE A 53 -7.40 -11.65 -2.09
C PHE A 53 -7.90 -10.28 -2.58
N ASP A 54 -8.96 -10.27 -3.37
CA ASP A 54 -9.65 -9.04 -3.79
C ASP A 54 -10.37 -8.37 -2.60
N LEU A 55 -10.00 -7.13 -2.27
CA LEU A 55 -10.64 -6.36 -1.19
C LEU A 55 -12.10 -6.00 -1.48
N ALA A 56 -12.57 -6.16 -2.72
CA ALA A 56 -13.97 -6.01 -3.09
C ALA A 56 -14.78 -7.31 -2.97
N ASP A 57 -14.16 -8.45 -2.62
CA ASP A 57 -14.86 -9.73 -2.45
C ASP A 57 -15.91 -9.63 -1.31
N PRO A 58 -17.21 -9.79 -1.61
CA PRO A 58 -18.28 -9.68 -0.61
C PRO A 58 -18.12 -10.67 0.55
N ALA A 59 -17.57 -11.86 0.32
CA ALA A 59 -17.36 -12.84 1.37
C ALA A 59 -16.26 -12.41 2.34
N ARG A 60 -15.21 -11.74 1.84
CA ARG A 60 -14.12 -11.18 2.65
C ARG A 60 -14.58 -9.97 3.44
N ILE A 61 -15.34 -9.09 2.81
CA ILE A 61 -15.97 -7.92 3.46
C ILE A 61 -16.87 -8.38 4.61
N GLU A 62 -17.71 -9.41 4.40
CA GLU A 62 -18.62 -9.90 5.45
C GLU A 62 -17.87 -10.53 6.63
N LYS A 63 -16.79 -11.27 6.38
CA LYS A 63 -15.92 -11.78 7.46
C LYS A 63 -15.28 -10.63 8.24
N GLY A 64 -14.78 -9.61 7.54
CA GLY A 64 -14.26 -8.38 8.12
C GLY A 64 -15.28 -7.67 8.99
N ARG A 65 -16.51 -7.48 8.48
CA ARG A 65 -17.62 -6.85 9.20
C ARG A 65 -17.94 -7.56 10.51
N LYS A 66 -18.08 -8.89 10.48
CA LYS A 66 -18.35 -9.70 11.69
C LYS A 66 -17.24 -9.56 12.72
N ARG A 67 -15.98 -9.60 12.28
CA ARG A 67 -14.81 -9.46 13.17
C ARG A 67 -14.73 -8.07 13.77
N PHE A 68 -14.92 -7.04 12.95
CA PHE A 68 -14.95 -5.64 13.39
C PHE A 68 -16.05 -5.41 14.44
N ALA A 69 -17.26 -5.91 14.21
CA ALA A 69 -18.37 -5.79 15.16
C ALA A 69 -18.06 -6.45 16.51
N LYS A 70 -17.39 -7.60 16.50
CA LYS A 70 -17.05 -8.36 17.71
C LYS A 70 -15.90 -7.74 18.52
N THR A 71 -14.92 -7.13 17.85
CA THR A 71 -13.65 -6.75 18.50
C THR A 71 -13.34 -5.27 18.48
N CYS A 72 -13.76 -4.51 17.47
CA CYS A 72 -13.33 -3.12 17.27
C CYS A 72 -14.44 -2.11 17.60
N ALA A 73 -15.68 -2.43 17.23
CA ALA A 73 -16.82 -1.52 17.31
C ALA A 73 -17.08 -1.02 18.74
N GLY A 74 -17.18 -1.93 19.72
CA GLY A 74 -17.62 -1.59 21.08
C GLY A 74 -16.63 -0.76 21.90
N TYR A 75 -15.35 -0.72 21.52
CA TYR A 75 -14.33 0.00 22.30
C TYR A 75 -14.18 1.46 21.88
N CYS A 76 -14.09 1.72 20.57
CA CYS A 76 -13.73 3.04 20.06
C CYS A 76 -14.40 3.42 18.72
N HIS A 77 -14.72 2.46 17.86
CA HIS A 77 -15.05 2.72 16.46
C HIS A 77 -16.55 2.70 16.13
N GLY A 78 -17.42 2.36 17.09
CA GLY A 78 -18.87 2.32 16.88
C GLY A 78 -19.32 1.15 16.01
N HIS A 79 -20.60 0.79 16.11
CA HIS A 79 -21.21 -0.17 15.19
C HIS A 79 -21.16 0.38 13.76
N GLU A 80 -20.88 -0.47 12.77
CA GLU A 80 -20.75 -0.04 11.37
C GLU A 80 -19.67 1.04 11.10
N GLY A 81 -18.77 1.28 12.06
CA GLY A 81 -17.67 2.21 11.86
C GLY A 81 -18.05 3.68 11.92
N VAL A 82 -19.24 4.01 12.47
CA VAL A 82 -19.73 5.38 12.68
C VAL A 82 -18.84 6.22 13.61
N GLY A 83 -17.87 5.59 14.27
CA GLY A 83 -16.91 6.26 15.14
C GLY A 83 -17.39 6.38 16.59
N GLY A 84 -16.85 7.39 17.27
CA GLY A 84 -17.06 7.66 18.68
C GLY A 84 -15.82 8.33 19.27
N ARG A 85 -14.88 7.51 19.76
CA ARG A 85 -13.51 7.98 20.08
C ARG A 85 -12.62 8.08 18.83
N ALA A 86 -12.98 7.36 17.77
CA ALA A 86 -12.37 7.49 16.45
C ALA A 86 -13.33 8.22 15.49
N PRO A 87 -12.83 8.86 14.42
CA PRO A 87 -13.68 9.40 13.35
C PRO A 87 -14.51 8.32 12.66
N ASP A 88 -15.61 8.73 12.03
CA ASP A 88 -16.39 7.89 11.13
C ASP A 88 -15.53 7.42 9.94
N PHE A 89 -15.73 6.17 9.53
CA PHE A 89 -15.09 5.58 8.37
C PHE A 89 -15.86 5.83 7.06
N LYS A 90 -17.15 6.16 7.09
CA LYS A 90 -17.92 6.46 5.88
C LYS A 90 -17.36 7.69 5.17
N GLY A 91 -17.25 7.63 3.84
CA GLY A 91 -16.62 8.67 3.02
C GLY A 91 -15.10 8.81 3.16
N ARG A 92 -14.43 8.06 4.06
CA ARG A 92 -12.97 8.10 4.25
C ARG A 92 -12.22 7.30 3.19
N THR A 93 -12.12 7.90 2.01
CA THR A 93 -11.37 7.33 0.87
C THR A 93 -9.86 7.57 0.93
N ASP A 94 -9.40 8.36 1.90
CA ASP A 94 -7.99 8.67 2.15
C ASP A 94 -7.21 7.54 2.85
N LEU A 95 -7.90 6.52 3.36
CA LEU A 95 -7.28 5.37 4.03
C LEU A 95 -6.78 4.36 3.00
N GLY A 96 -5.46 4.30 2.82
CA GLY A 96 -4.80 3.35 1.92
C GLY A 96 -4.78 1.92 2.51
N PRO A 97 -5.00 0.85 1.71
CA PRO A 97 -5.10 -0.51 2.24
C PRO A 97 -3.89 -0.98 3.07
N GLN A 98 -2.67 -0.74 2.59
CA GLN A 98 -1.45 -1.13 3.32
C GLN A 98 -1.31 -0.35 4.63
N GLN A 99 -1.54 0.96 4.60
CA GLN A 99 -1.49 1.80 5.80
C GLN A 99 -2.54 1.35 6.84
N THR A 100 -3.74 0.99 6.38
CA THR A 100 -4.79 0.45 7.24
C THR A 100 -4.37 -0.90 7.83
N PHE A 101 -3.77 -1.80 7.03
CA PHE A 101 -3.21 -3.06 7.52
C PHE A 101 -2.17 -2.82 8.62
N ASP A 102 -1.16 -1.99 8.35
CA ASP A 102 -0.06 -1.70 9.27
C ASP A 102 -0.57 -1.09 10.57
N THR A 103 -1.58 -0.21 10.49
CA THR A 103 -2.25 0.40 11.65
C THR A 103 -2.96 -0.65 12.51
N ILE A 104 -3.65 -1.62 11.89
CA ILE A 104 -4.32 -2.69 12.64
C ILE A 104 -3.28 -3.65 13.24
N TYR A 105 -2.27 -4.00 12.46
CA TYR A 105 -1.25 -4.97 12.85
C TYR A 105 -0.40 -4.44 14.02
N HIS A 106 0.16 -3.23 13.89
CA HIS A 106 1.05 -2.63 14.88
C HIS A 106 0.34 -1.77 15.93
N GLY A 107 -0.93 -1.43 15.72
CA GLY A 107 -1.66 -0.50 16.58
C GLY A 107 -1.16 0.94 16.42
N ARG A 108 -1.64 1.82 17.32
CA ARG A 108 -1.23 3.22 17.45
C ARG A 108 -0.93 3.54 18.91
N THR A 109 0.10 4.34 19.12
CA THR A 109 0.48 4.88 20.43
C THR A 109 0.20 6.38 20.49
N GLY A 110 0.17 6.98 21.69
CA GLY A 110 -0.09 8.41 21.87
C GLY A 110 -1.51 8.70 22.36
N ALA A 111 -2.12 9.79 21.89
CA ALA A 111 -3.43 10.24 22.36
C ALA A 111 -4.58 9.30 21.94
N ASP A 112 -4.50 8.71 20.74
CA ASP A 112 -5.49 7.79 20.18
C ASP A 112 -4.98 6.35 20.20
N VAL A 113 -4.78 5.80 21.40
CA VAL A 113 -4.24 4.45 21.57
C VAL A 113 -5.15 3.41 20.92
N MET A 114 -4.59 2.67 19.96
CA MET A 114 -5.18 1.47 19.39
C MET A 114 -4.22 0.31 19.66
N PRO A 115 -4.62 -0.76 20.35
CA PRO A 115 -3.70 -1.86 20.63
C PRO A 115 -3.26 -2.55 19.32
N PRO A 116 -2.03 -3.13 19.28
CA PRO A 116 -1.61 -3.97 18.16
C PRO A 116 -2.44 -5.25 18.11
N TRP A 117 -2.91 -5.62 16.91
CA TRP A 117 -3.69 -6.85 16.69
C TRP A 117 -2.94 -7.93 15.93
N GLY A 118 -1.70 -7.68 15.48
CA GLY A 118 -0.89 -8.63 14.72
C GLY A 118 -0.59 -9.95 15.45
N ALA A 119 -0.57 -9.95 16.79
CA ALA A 119 -0.41 -11.17 17.58
C ALA A 119 -1.73 -11.91 17.84
N ALA A 120 -2.88 -11.23 17.68
CA ALA A 120 -4.21 -11.77 17.98
C ALA A 120 -4.94 -12.29 16.73
N PHE A 121 -4.60 -11.78 15.55
CA PHE A 121 -5.22 -12.13 14.28
C PHE A 121 -4.16 -12.59 13.28
N SER A 122 -4.54 -13.53 12.41
CA SER A 122 -3.74 -13.84 11.23
C SER A 122 -3.72 -12.66 10.25
N GLU A 123 -2.69 -12.57 9.42
CA GLU A 123 -2.61 -11.53 8.38
C GLU A 123 -3.83 -11.55 7.46
N GLU A 124 -4.31 -12.73 7.05
CA GLU A 124 -5.54 -12.87 6.26
C GLU A 124 -6.75 -12.26 6.97
N SER A 125 -6.87 -12.46 8.29
CA SER A 125 -7.96 -11.87 9.10
C SER A 125 -7.86 -10.35 9.19
N ILE A 126 -6.64 -9.80 9.20
CA ILE A 126 -6.41 -8.35 9.20
C ILE A 126 -6.73 -7.78 7.83
N TRP A 127 -6.37 -8.45 6.73
CA TRP A 127 -6.80 -8.07 5.40
C TRP A 127 -8.33 -8.10 5.23
N GLU A 128 -9.04 -9.00 5.93
CA GLU A 128 -10.51 -9.02 5.91
C GLU A 128 -11.08 -7.76 6.60
N LEU A 129 -10.45 -7.32 7.69
CA LEU A 129 -10.79 -6.05 8.33
C LEU A 129 -10.51 -4.87 7.39
N VAL A 130 -9.37 -4.87 6.69
CA VAL A 130 -9.04 -3.82 5.70
C VAL A 130 -10.09 -3.78 4.59
N ALA A 131 -10.48 -4.93 4.02
CA ALA A 131 -11.52 -5.01 3.00
C ALA A 131 -12.83 -4.36 3.47
N TYR A 132 -13.24 -4.65 4.71
CA TYR A 132 -14.42 -4.04 5.31
C TYR A 132 -14.30 -2.52 5.51
N LEU A 133 -13.14 -2.02 5.97
CA LEU A 133 -12.93 -0.58 6.13
C LEU A 133 -12.90 0.15 4.78
N GLN A 134 -12.30 -0.43 3.75
CA GLN A 134 -12.36 0.12 2.39
C GLN A 134 -13.80 0.13 1.85
N PHE A 135 -14.62 -0.87 2.19
CA PHE A 135 -16.04 -0.89 1.86
C PHE A 135 -16.80 0.25 2.54
N LEU A 136 -16.57 0.48 3.84
CA LEU A 136 -17.16 1.60 4.59
C LEU A 136 -16.77 2.95 4.00
N GLY A 137 -15.50 3.16 3.66
CA GLY A 137 -15.00 4.40 3.06
C GLY A 137 -15.66 4.78 1.74
N ARG A 138 -16.24 3.81 1.02
CA ARG A 138 -17.01 4.03 -0.22
C ARG A 138 -18.51 4.28 0.02
N GLN A 139 -19.00 4.11 1.24
CA GLN A 139 -20.38 4.47 1.57
C GLN A 139 -20.49 6.00 1.69
N PRO A 140 -21.68 6.56 1.43
CA PRO A 140 -21.93 7.97 1.65
C PRO A 140 -21.59 8.36 3.09
N ALA A 141 -20.90 9.49 3.28
CA ALA A 141 -20.79 10.09 4.59
C ALA A 141 -22.19 10.51 5.08
N ASP A 142 -22.43 10.37 6.38
CA ASP A 142 -23.66 10.84 7.02
C ASP A 142 -23.60 12.34 7.35
#